data_AF-A0A366HU51-F1
#
_entry.id   AF-A0A366HU51-F1
#
_cell.length_a   1.000
_cell.length_b   1.000
_cell.length_c   1.000
_cell.angle_alpha   90.00
_cell.angle_beta   90.00
_cell.angle_gamma   90.00
#
_symmetry.space_group_name_H-M   'P 1'
#
loop_
_entity.id
_entity.type
_entity.pdbx_description
1 polymer ?
#
loop_
_entity_poly.entity_id
_entity_poly.type
_entity_poly.pdbx_seq_one_letter_code
_entity_poly.pdbx_strand_id
1 'polypeptide(L)'
;MPGQSSGMGIGQRLLARFAEPSNFLSRMNYPLQLRFKILALAPQIYVQDAGGQEVCYVKQKLFKFREKVEVFTDSSRKSLLATIQADRIIDFNANYAFRTPEGVQIGSVRRRGLRSLWKAHYEILDGNGQVAYDIREENPWAKILDSMLGDIPIVGLFTGFFCHPKYSISRQGSAVMRFTKNRAFLESSFNIEKLGDLPAQDELPIILSLLMFGLLERSRG
;
A
#
# COMPACT_ATOMS: atom_id res chain seq x y z
N MET A 1 -51.39 -20.19 -18.40
CA MET A 1 -50.81 -18.85 -18.70
C MET A 1 -49.30 -19.01 -18.79
N PRO A 2 -48.66 -18.68 -19.93
CA PRO A 2 -47.22 -18.75 -20.07
C PRO A 2 -46.53 -17.47 -19.59
N GLY A 3 -45.35 -17.62 -18.99
CA GLY A 3 -44.20 -16.73 -19.21
C GLY A 3 -44.13 -15.43 -18.40
N GLN A 4 -43.29 -15.41 -17.36
CA GLN A 4 -42.32 -14.32 -17.15
C GLN A 4 -40.99 -14.91 -16.67
N SER A 5 -40.21 -15.46 -17.62
CA SER A 5 -38.76 -15.51 -17.46
C SER A 5 -38.22 -14.11 -17.80
N SER A 6 -38.18 -13.22 -16.82
CA SER A 6 -37.50 -11.93 -16.97
C SER A 6 -35.99 -12.20 -17.05
N GLY A 7 -35.49 -12.25 -18.29
CA GLY A 7 -34.09 -12.39 -18.60
C GLY A 7 -33.30 -11.23 -18.01
N MET A 8 -32.50 -11.51 -16.99
CA MET A 8 -31.51 -10.58 -16.46
C MET A 8 -30.52 -10.22 -17.58
N GLY A 9 -30.52 -8.95 -17.98
CA GLY A 9 -29.77 -8.45 -19.14
C GLY A 9 -28.26 -8.70 -19.02
N ILE A 10 -27.61 -8.88 -20.16
CA ILE A 10 -26.16 -9.16 -20.27
C ILE A 10 -25.32 -8.10 -19.53
N GLY A 11 -25.76 -6.84 -19.50
CA GLY A 11 -25.12 -5.77 -18.72
C GLY A 11 -25.24 -5.93 -17.20
N GLN A 12 -26.35 -6.46 -16.68
CA GLN A 12 -26.52 -6.73 -15.24
C GLN A 12 -25.79 -8.00 -14.80
N ARG A 13 -25.59 -8.97 -15.71
CA ARG A 13 -24.75 -10.15 -15.47
C ARG A 13 -23.24 -9.81 -15.47
N LEU A 14 -22.85 -8.74 -16.14
CA LEU A 14 -21.46 -8.23 -16.12
C LEU A 14 -21.16 -7.46 -14.83
N LEU A 15 -22.09 -6.64 -14.34
CA LEU A 15 -21.92 -5.92 -13.07
C LEU A 15 -21.90 -6.84 -11.84
N ALA A 16 -22.57 -8.00 -11.89
CA ALA A 16 -22.58 -8.97 -10.79
C ALA A 16 -21.32 -9.87 -10.72
N ARG A 17 -20.38 -9.77 -11.69
CA ARG A 17 -19.22 -10.66 -11.80
C ARG A 17 -17.88 -10.05 -11.42
N PHE A 18 -17.85 -8.76 -11.11
CA PHE A 18 -16.66 -8.12 -10.57
C PHE A 18 -16.86 -7.95 -9.08
N ALA A 19 -15.87 -8.39 -8.30
CA ALA A 19 -15.84 -8.07 -6.88
C ALA A 19 -15.76 -6.55 -6.77
N GLU A 20 -16.92 -5.91 -6.56
CA GLU A 20 -16.99 -4.50 -6.19
C GLU A 20 -15.94 -4.23 -5.10
N PRO A 21 -15.22 -3.09 -5.13
CA PRO A 21 -14.32 -2.68 -4.06
C PRO A 21 -14.95 -2.86 -2.67
N SER A 22 -16.26 -2.64 -2.53
CA SER A 22 -17.01 -2.84 -1.28
C SER A 22 -17.01 -4.29 -0.75
N ASN A 23 -17.01 -5.28 -1.64
CA ASN A 23 -16.99 -6.70 -1.29
C ASN A 23 -15.57 -7.18 -0.93
N PHE A 24 -14.55 -6.47 -1.42
CA PHE A 24 -13.16 -6.64 -1.00
C PHE A 24 -12.92 -6.06 0.40
N LEU A 25 -13.41 -4.84 0.64
CA LEU A 25 -13.19 -4.13 1.90
C LEU A 25 -13.86 -4.81 3.10
N SER A 26 -15.08 -5.34 2.91
CA SER A 26 -15.83 -6.06 3.94
C SER A 26 -15.17 -7.36 4.43
N ARG A 27 -14.13 -7.84 3.75
CA ARG A 27 -13.38 -9.05 4.11
C ARG A 27 -12.09 -8.75 4.87
N MET A 28 -11.73 -7.48 5.06
CA MET A 28 -10.48 -7.12 5.71
C MET A 28 -10.63 -7.08 7.23
N ASN A 29 -10.07 -8.10 7.90
CA ASN A 29 -9.91 -8.08 9.34
C ASN A 29 -8.49 -7.60 9.70
N TYR A 30 -8.39 -6.44 10.37
CA TYR A 30 -7.09 -5.86 10.73
C TYR A 30 -6.46 -6.55 11.96
N PRO A 31 -5.13 -6.59 12.07
CA PRO A 31 -4.14 -6.00 11.15
C PRO A 31 -3.97 -6.80 9.85
N LEU A 32 -3.62 -6.08 8.78
CA LEU A 32 -3.20 -6.72 7.54
C LEU A 32 -1.69 -6.93 7.55
N GLN A 33 -1.24 -8.13 7.19
CA GLN A 33 0.16 -8.48 7.09
C GLN A 33 0.59 -8.54 5.62
N LEU A 34 1.58 -7.73 5.27
CA LEU A 34 2.22 -7.71 3.96
C LEU A 34 3.51 -8.53 4.05
N ARG A 35 3.64 -9.51 3.16
CA ARG A 35 4.76 -10.44 3.13
C ARG A 35 5.39 -10.48 1.76
N PHE A 36 6.65 -10.06 1.69
CA PHE A 36 7.36 -9.95 0.43
C PHE A 36 8.05 -11.26 0.05
N LYS A 37 7.81 -11.76 -1.16
CA LYS A 37 8.52 -12.96 -1.64
C LYS A 37 10.03 -12.68 -1.74
N ILE A 38 10.83 -13.53 -1.08
CA ILE A 38 12.30 -13.42 -1.02
C ILE A 38 12.93 -13.78 -2.38
N LEU A 39 12.59 -14.95 -2.92
CA LEU A 39 13.18 -15.50 -4.15
C LEU A 39 12.27 -15.26 -5.35
N ALA A 40 12.20 -14.01 -5.81
CA ALA A 40 11.41 -13.63 -6.98
C ALA A 40 12.18 -12.67 -7.90
N LEU A 41 12.11 -12.91 -9.20
CA LEU A 41 12.71 -12.03 -10.23
C LEU A 41 12.15 -10.61 -10.21
N ALA A 42 10.91 -10.45 -9.75
CA ALA A 42 10.27 -9.16 -9.56
C ALA A 42 9.51 -9.14 -8.23
N PRO A 43 9.41 -7.98 -7.56
CA PRO A 43 8.73 -7.88 -6.26
C PRO A 43 7.30 -8.39 -6.29
N GLN A 44 6.97 -9.20 -5.29
CA GLN A 44 5.67 -9.81 -5.07
C GLN A 44 5.31 -9.68 -3.59
N ILE A 45 4.05 -9.38 -3.28
CA ILE A 45 3.54 -9.24 -1.91
C ILE A 45 2.31 -10.12 -1.76
N TYR A 46 2.30 -10.94 -0.72
CA TYR A 46 1.10 -11.60 -0.22
C TYR A 46 0.52 -10.75 0.92
N VAL A 47 -0.78 -10.48 0.86
CA VAL A 47 -1.47 -9.72 1.91
C VAL A 47 -2.46 -10.64 2.59
N GLN A 48 -2.31 -10.79 3.90
CA GLN A 48 -3.18 -11.61 4.73
C GLN A 48 -3.85 -10.75 5.79
N ASP A 49 -5.06 -11.13 6.19
CA ASP A 49 -5.76 -10.51 7.31
C ASP A 49 -5.32 -11.12 8.66
N ALA A 50 -5.91 -10.65 9.76
CA ALA A 50 -5.63 -11.17 11.10
C ALA A 50 -6.00 -12.66 11.29
N GLY A 51 -6.91 -13.19 10.46
CA GLY A 51 -7.28 -14.60 10.44
C GLY A 51 -6.36 -15.48 9.57
N GLY A 52 -5.37 -14.88 8.90
CA GLY A 52 -4.49 -15.57 7.95
C GLY A 52 -5.11 -15.79 6.58
N GLN A 53 -6.30 -15.22 6.31
CA GLN A 53 -6.95 -15.29 5.02
C GLN A 53 -6.26 -14.36 4.03
N GLU A 54 -6.01 -14.85 2.82
CA GLU A 54 -5.47 -14.01 1.74
C GLU A 54 -6.49 -12.95 1.34
N VAL A 55 -6.07 -11.69 1.44
CA VAL A 55 -6.87 -10.51 1.08
C VAL A 55 -6.57 -10.09 -0.35
N CYS A 56 -5.29 -9.93 -0.68
CA CYS A 56 -4.87 -9.60 -2.03
C CYS A 56 -3.43 -10.07 -2.30
N TYR A 57 -3.09 -10.07 -3.58
CA TYR A 57 -1.77 -10.41 -4.06
C TYR A 57 -1.23 -9.34 -4.99
N VAL A 58 0.00 -8.89 -4.75
CA VAL A 58 0.64 -7.82 -5.52
C VAL A 58 1.77 -8.39 -6.36
N LYS A 59 1.87 -7.95 -7.61
CA LYS A 59 2.99 -8.24 -8.50
C LYS A 59 3.47 -6.97 -9.18
N GLN A 60 4.74 -6.61 -8.98
CA GLN A 60 5.39 -5.57 -9.75
C GLN A 60 5.94 -6.16 -11.06
N LYS A 61 5.70 -5.47 -12.17
CA LYS A 61 6.32 -5.76 -13.46
C LYS A 61 7.45 -4.75 -13.69
N LEU A 62 8.67 -5.27 -13.79
CA LEU A 62 9.87 -4.50 -14.09
C LEU A 62 10.01 -4.41 -15.61
N PHE A 63 9.50 -3.32 -16.21
CA PHE A 63 9.74 -3.01 -17.62
C PHE A 63 10.76 -1.89 -17.73
N LYS A 64 11.56 -1.88 -18.82
CA LYS A 64 12.60 -0.86 -19.07
C LYS A 64 12.09 0.59 -19.04
N PHE A 65 10.81 0.82 -19.32
CA PHE A 65 10.26 2.17 -19.52
C PHE A 65 9.12 2.55 -18.60
N ARG A 66 8.40 1.62 -17.97
CA ARG A 66 7.31 1.99 -17.04
C ARG A 66 7.12 0.87 -16.03
N GLU A 67 7.31 1.18 -14.76
CA GLU A 67 6.92 0.26 -13.70
C GLU A 67 5.39 0.21 -13.61
N LYS A 68 4.87 -1.01 -13.54
CA LYS A 68 3.44 -1.27 -13.32
C LYS A 68 3.32 -2.25 -12.17
N VAL A 69 2.55 -1.90 -11.16
CA VAL A 69 2.13 -2.82 -10.11
C VAL A 69 0.72 -3.28 -10.41
N GLU A 70 0.49 -4.57 -10.28
CA GLU A 70 -0.82 -5.20 -10.44
C GLU A 70 -1.24 -5.77 -9.09
N VAL A 71 -2.44 -5.42 -8.65
CA VAL A 71 -3.04 -5.89 -7.40
C VAL A 71 -4.21 -6.79 -7.78
N PHE A 72 -4.14 -8.05 -7.37
CA PHE A 72 -5.13 -9.09 -7.63
C PHE A 72 -5.90 -9.41 -6.35
N THR A 73 -7.11 -9.94 -6.49
CA THR A 73 -7.94 -10.36 -5.34
C THR A 73 -7.31 -11.49 -4.53
N ASP A 74 -6.39 -12.25 -5.13
CA ASP A 74 -5.70 -13.39 -4.52
C ASP A 74 -4.50 -13.83 -5.38
N SER A 75 -3.73 -14.77 -4.86
CA SER A 75 -2.52 -15.32 -5.50
C SER A 75 -2.77 -16.14 -6.77
N SER A 76 -4.02 -16.52 -7.07
CA SER A 76 -4.35 -17.18 -8.35
C SER A 76 -4.20 -16.22 -9.53
N ARG A 77 -4.26 -14.91 -9.29
CA ARG A 77 -4.12 -13.83 -10.29
C ARG A 77 -5.18 -13.88 -11.38
N LYS A 78 -6.36 -14.46 -11.09
CA LYS A 78 -7.49 -14.54 -12.02
C LYS A 78 -8.29 -13.24 -12.10
N SER A 79 -8.40 -12.51 -10.99
CA SER A 79 -9.17 -11.27 -10.92
C SER A 79 -8.27 -10.11 -10.49
N LEU A 80 -8.20 -9.09 -11.35
CA LEU A 80 -7.44 -7.87 -11.12
C LEU A 80 -8.32 -6.91 -10.30
N LEU A 81 -7.80 -6.42 -9.17
CA LEU A 81 -8.48 -5.43 -8.32
C LEU A 81 -8.13 -4.01 -8.76
N ALA A 82 -6.84 -3.74 -8.97
CA ALA A 82 -6.35 -2.42 -9.35
C ALA A 82 -4.96 -2.50 -9.99
N THR A 83 -4.56 -1.39 -10.61
CA THR A 83 -3.17 -1.17 -11.05
C THR A 83 -2.62 0.09 -10.44
N ILE A 84 -1.30 0.10 -10.18
CA ILE A 84 -0.55 1.27 -9.74
C ILE A 84 0.49 1.58 -10.80
N GLN A 85 0.47 2.80 -11.32
CA GLN A 85 1.32 3.25 -12.41
C GLN A 85 1.98 4.57 -12.07
N ALA A 86 3.29 4.63 -12.19
CA ALA A 86 4.01 5.90 -12.09
C ALA A 86 3.77 6.74 -13.37
N ASP A 87 3.62 8.04 -13.21
CA ASP A 87 3.56 9.00 -14.32
C ASP A 87 4.90 9.15 -15.06
N ARG A 88 6.01 8.79 -14.40
CA ARG A 88 7.39 8.95 -14.90
C ARG A 88 8.30 7.80 -14.49
N ILE A 89 9.33 7.56 -15.31
CA ILE A 89 10.15 6.33 -15.29
C ILE A 89 11.16 6.34 -14.15
N ILE A 90 11.71 7.51 -13.80
CA ILE A 90 12.74 7.67 -12.77
C ILE A 90 12.66 9.12 -12.26
N ASP A 91 11.93 9.34 -11.17
CA ASP A 91 11.90 10.65 -10.50
C ASP A 91 11.53 10.46 -9.03
N PHE A 92 12.22 11.20 -8.17
CA PHE A 92 11.92 11.28 -6.74
C PHE A 92 10.54 11.89 -6.45
N ASN A 93 9.94 12.54 -7.46
CA ASN A 93 8.62 13.17 -7.42
C ASN A 93 7.54 12.41 -8.23
N ALA A 94 7.75 11.13 -8.55
CA ALA A 94 6.75 10.35 -9.27
C ALA A 94 5.41 10.31 -8.53
N ASN A 95 4.33 10.51 -9.28
CA ASN A 95 2.97 10.30 -8.81
C ASN A 95 2.52 8.90 -9.24
N TYR A 96 2.14 8.07 -8.27
CA TYR A 96 1.72 6.69 -8.50
C TYR A 96 0.19 6.64 -8.52
N ALA A 97 -0.39 6.67 -9.72
CA ALA A 97 -1.84 6.67 -9.91
C ALA A 97 -2.43 5.27 -9.77
N PHE A 98 -3.58 5.19 -9.10
CA PHE A 98 -4.35 3.97 -8.91
C PHE A 98 -5.50 3.92 -9.89
N ARG A 99 -5.64 2.81 -10.62
CA ARG A 99 -6.72 2.62 -11.59
C ARG A 99 -7.43 1.29 -11.41
N THR A 100 -8.75 1.29 -11.54
CA THR A 100 -9.57 0.07 -11.65
C THR A 100 -9.22 -0.71 -12.93
N PRO A 101 -9.68 -1.96 -13.08
CA PRO A 101 -9.49 -2.73 -14.33
C PRO A 101 -10.07 -2.02 -15.56
N GLU A 102 -11.11 -1.20 -15.38
CA GLU A 102 -11.75 -0.40 -16.43
C GLU A 102 -10.97 0.89 -16.75
N GLY A 103 -9.91 1.18 -15.99
CA GLY A 103 -9.05 2.35 -16.19
C GLY A 103 -9.50 3.61 -15.44
N VAL A 104 -10.54 3.53 -14.61
CA VAL A 104 -11.01 4.66 -13.80
C VAL A 104 -9.98 4.95 -12.71
N GLN A 105 -9.56 6.22 -12.58
CA GLN A 105 -8.64 6.62 -11.53
C GLN A 105 -9.37 6.76 -10.20
N ILE A 106 -8.88 6.08 -9.17
CA ILE A 106 -9.49 6.03 -7.83
C ILE A 106 -8.64 6.71 -6.75
N GLY A 107 -7.44 7.16 -7.11
CA GLY A 107 -6.55 7.91 -6.23
C GLY A 107 -5.11 7.90 -6.74
N SER A 108 -4.21 8.46 -5.94
CA SER A 108 -2.76 8.30 -6.17
C SER A 108 -1.96 8.50 -4.89
N VAL A 109 -0.71 8.08 -4.89
CA VAL A 109 0.25 8.43 -3.83
C VAL A 109 1.47 9.09 -4.43
N ARG A 110 1.97 10.14 -3.78
CA ARG A 110 3.20 10.82 -4.18
C ARG A 110 4.03 11.23 -2.96
N ARG A 111 5.32 11.40 -3.15
CA ARG A 111 6.18 12.00 -2.13
C ARG A 111 5.92 13.51 -2.07
N ARG A 112 5.89 14.08 -0.86
CA ARG A 112 5.82 15.53 -0.65
C ARG A 112 7.21 16.09 -0.32
N GLY A 113 7.57 17.19 -0.97
CA GLY A 113 8.79 17.95 -0.68
C GLY A 113 10.03 17.47 -1.44
N LEU A 114 11.06 18.32 -1.45
CA LEU A 114 12.35 18.06 -2.10
C LEU A 114 13.29 17.27 -1.18
N ARG A 115 14.15 16.43 -1.78
CA ARG A 115 15.50 15.93 -1.38
C ARG A 115 15.87 15.69 0.10
N SER A 116 14.99 15.85 1.09
CA SER A 116 15.34 15.64 2.48
C SER A 116 15.47 14.15 2.74
N LEU A 117 16.70 13.74 3.02
CA LEU A 117 17.12 12.36 3.32
C LEU A 117 16.57 11.85 4.66
N TRP A 118 15.81 12.67 5.39
CA TRP A 118 15.59 12.46 6.83
C TRP A 118 14.13 12.19 7.24
N LYS A 119 13.12 12.48 6.39
CA LYS A 119 11.71 12.23 6.72
C LYS A 119 10.93 11.75 5.51
N ALA A 120 10.36 10.55 5.60
CA ALA A 120 9.36 10.08 4.66
C ALA A 120 8.05 10.87 4.88
N HIS A 121 7.70 11.74 3.94
CA HIS A 121 6.39 12.39 3.88
C HIS A 121 5.78 12.12 2.52
N TYR A 122 4.64 11.44 2.52
CA TYR A 122 3.85 11.17 1.32
C TYR A 122 2.44 11.73 1.47
N GLU A 123 1.84 12.09 0.34
CA GLU A 123 0.46 12.50 0.22
C GLU A 123 -0.32 11.41 -0.51
N ILE A 124 -1.49 11.07 0.01
CA ILE A 124 -2.49 10.24 -0.65
C ILE A 124 -3.55 11.18 -1.21
N LEU A 125 -3.76 11.10 -2.52
CA LEU A 125 -4.72 11.90 -3.26
C LEU A 125 -5.96 11.05 -3.54
N ASP A 126 -7.13 11.66 -3.47
CA ASP A 126 -8.39 11.04 -3.86
C ASP A 126 -8.52 10.92 -5.40
N GLY A 127 -9.64 10.34 -5.88
CA GLY A 127 -9.93 10.22 -7.31
C GLY A 127 -10.00 11.56 -8.06
N ASN A 128 -10.21 12.67 -7.36
CA ASN A 128 -10.25 14.03 -7.92
C ASN A 128 -8.87 14.71 -7.90
N GLY A 129 -7.83 14.05 -7.35
CA GLY A 129 -6.50 14.62 -7.20
C GLY A 129 -6.35 15.58 -6.02
N GLN A 130 -7.28 15.59 -5.08
CA GLN A 130 -7.17 16.38 -3.85
C GLN A 130 -6.46 15.58 -2.77
N VAL A 131 -5.60 16.23 -1.97
CA VAL A 131 -4.91 15.56 -0.87
C VAL A 131 -5.92 15.17 0.21
N ALA A 132 -6.07 13.87 0.43
CA ALA A 132 -6.99 13.30 1.41
C ALA A 132 -6.28 12.91 2.71
N TYR A 133 -5.07 12.34 2.60
CA TYR A 133 -4.28 11.86 3.75
C TYR A 133 -2.78 12.13 3.58
N ASP A 134 -2.07 12.18 4.70
CA ASP A 134 -0.61 12.22 4.77
C ASP A 134 -0.09 10.91 5.38
N ILE A 135 1.03 10.39 4.85
CA ILE A 135 1.85 9.34 5.48
C ILE A 135 3.09 9.99 6.07
N ARG A 136 3.33 9.81 7.37
CA ARG A 136 4.48 10.40 8.10
C ARG A 136 5.11 9.40 9.07
N GLU A 137 6.42 9.44 9.21
CA GLU A 137 7.13 8.64 10.22
C GLU A 137 6.84 9.18 11.64
N GLU A 138 6.41 8.32 12.57
CA GLU A 138 5.98 8.71 13.93
C GLU A 138 7.14 9.18 14.82
N ASN A 139 8.34 8.59 14.68
CA ASN A 139 9.52 8.99 15.46
C ASN A 139 10.81 8.98 14.61
N PRO A 140 11.07 10.07 13.85
CA PRO A 140 12.30 10.20 13.07
C PRO A 140 13.55 10.46 13.95
N TRP A 141 13.37 10.88 15.21
CA TRP A 141 14.45 11.38 16.09
C TRP A 141 15.32 10.29 16.68
N ALA A 142 14.83 9.05 16.76
CA ALA A 142 15.64 7.90 17.16
C ALA A 142 16.90 7.74 16.29
N LYS A 143 16.81 8.06 14.99
CA LYS A 143 17.94 8.03 14.03
C LYS A 143 18.94 9.19 14.22
N ILE A 144 18.54 10.28 14.88
CA ILE A 144 19.34 11.49 15.06
C ILE A 144 20.17 11.43 16.35
N LEU A 145 19.65 10.83 17.41
CA LEU A 145 20.41 10.58 18.64
C LEU A 145 21.67 9.77 18.37
N ASP A 146 21.61 8.79 17.46
CA ASP A 146 22.77 8.00 17.01
C ASP A 146 23.87 8.82 16.33
N SER A 147 23.49 9.81 15.52
CA SER A 147 24.45 10.66 14.81
C SER A 147 25.08 11.73 15.70
N MET A 148 24.43 12.09 16.82
CA MET A 148 24.97 13.04 17.80
C MET A 148 25.76 12.35 18.92
N LEU A 149 25.47 11.08 19.22
CA LEU A 149 26.22 10.24 20.16
C LEU A 149 27.37 9.48 19.47
N GLY A 150 28.06 10.17 18.56
CA GLY A 150 29.26 9.66 17.89
C GLY A 150 30.28 9.14 18.90
N ASP A 151 30.92 8.03 18.53
CA ASP A 151 32.08 7.39 19.20
C ASP A 151 31.83 6.31 20.27
N ILE A 152 30.62 5.78 20.43
CA ILE A 152 30.44 4.51 21.17
C ILE A 152 30.20 3.35 20.17
N PRO A 153 31.23 2.56 19.79
CA PRO A 153 31.11 1.48 18.81
C PRO A 153 30.09 0.38 19.19
N ILE A 154 29.68 0.33 20.45
CA ILE A 154 28.67 -0.60 20.95
C ILE A 154 27.25 -0.13 20.60
N VAL A 155 26.97 1.19 20.58
CA VAL A 155 25.60 1.72 20.37
C VAL A 155 25.15 1.55 18.91
N GLY A 156 26.06 1.73 17.95
CA GLY A 156 25.77 1.52 16.52
C GLY A 156 25.40 0.08 16.13
N LEU A 157 25.74 -0.92 16.97
CA LEU A 157 25.34 -2.32 16.75
C LEU A 157 23.91 -2.61 17.25
N PHE A 158 23.44 -1.87 18.27
CA PHE A 158 22.10 -2.04 18.82
C PHE A 158 21.05 -1.19 18.11
N THR A 159 21.41 -0.06 17.52
CA THR A 159 20.40 0.86 16.96
C THR A 159 19.83 0.41 15.62
N GLY A 160 20.65 -0.23 14.77
CA GLY A 160 20.17 -0.97 13.60
C GLY A 160 19.28 -2.17 13.95
N PHE A 161 19.39 -2.66 15.19
CA PHE A 161 18.53 -3.71 15.73
C PHE A 161 17.15 -3.10 16.12
N PHE A 162 17.07 -2.01 16.89
CA PHE A 162 15.80 -1.62 17.55
C PHE A 162 14.82 -0.71 16.78
N CYS A 163 15.18 -0.16 15.63
CA CYS A 163 14.28 0.76 14.91
C CYS A 163 13.22 0.00 14.08
N HIS A 164 11.99 -0.07 14.60
CA HIS A 164 10.80 -0.45 13.83
C HIS A 164 10.17 0.84 13.29
N PRO A 165 10.46 1.26 12.04
CA PRO A 165 9.86 2.47 11.54
C PRO A 165 8.34 2.27 11.47
N LYS A 166 7.64 3.15 12.18
CA LYS A 166 6.19 3.26 12.21
C LYS A 166 5.82 4.51 11.45
N TYR A 167 4.86 4.38 10.56
CA TYR A 167 4.33 5.47 9.76
C TYR A 167 2.86 5.62 10.08
N SER A 168 2.43 6.81 10.47
CA SER A 168 1.03 7.15 10.67
C SER A 168 0.44 7.64 9.35
N ILE A 169 -0.80 7.23 9.10
CA ILE A 169 -1.64 7.70 8.00
C ILE A 169 -2.71 8.56 8.66
N SER A 170 -2.73 9.84 8.31
CA SER A 170 -3.55 10.82 9.02
C SER A 170 -4.28 11.78 8.08
N ARG A 171 -5.46 12.22 8.52
CA ARG A 171 -6.22 13.31 7.90
C ARG A 171 -6.30 14.44 8.89
N GLN A 172 -5.79 15.61 8.51
CA GLN A 172 -5.78 16.81 9.37
C GLN A 172 -5.19 16.55 10.78
N GLY A 173 -4.18 15.67 10.87
CA GLY A 173 -3.53 15.32 12.13
C GLY A 173 -4.17 14.17 12.92
N SER A 174 -5.39 13.73 12.56
CA SER A 174 -6.02 12.55 13.15
C SER A 174 -5.55 11.28 12.44
N ALA A 175 -4.90 10.36 13.17
CA ALA A 175 -4.39 9.11 12.62
C ALA A 175 -5.51 8.07 12.45
N VAL A 176 -5.67 7.54 11.24
CA VAL A 176 -6.69 6.54 10.89
C VAL A 176 -6.10 5.15 10.69
N MET A 177 -4.83 5.08 10.27
CA MET A 177 -4.09 3.83 10.11
C MET A 177 -2.63 3.99 10.51
N ARG A 178 -1.98 2.87 10.80
CA ARG A 178 -0.54 2.78 11.03
C ARG A 178 0.07 1.70 10.15
N PHE A 179 1.23 2.01 9.58
CA PHE A 179 2.05 1.10 8.80
C PHE A 179 3.36 0.85 9.54
N THR A 180 3.65 -0.40 9.89
CA THR A 180 4.82 -0.78 10.70
C THR A 180 5.70 -1.75 9.92
N LYS A 181 7.00 -1.47 9.77
CA LYS A 181 8.00 -2.44 9.27
C LYS A 181 8.35 -3.41 10.40
N ASN A 182 8.07 -4.70 10.19
CA ASN A 182 8.46 -5.75 11.12
C ASN A 182 9.93 -6.09 10.93
N ARG A 183 10.58 -6.51 12.01
CA ARG A 183 11.89 -7.16 11.92
C ARG A 183 11.73 -8.49 11.20
N ALA A 184 12.52 -8.69 10.17
CA ALA A 184 12.67 -9.99 9.57
C ALA A 184 14.11 -10.19 9.14
N PHE A 185 14.67 -11.33 9.53
CA PHE A 185 16.04 -11.69 9.23
C PHE A 185 16.25 -11.96 7.71
N LEU A 186 15.16 -12.29 6.99
CA LEU A 186 15.20 -12.67 5.57
C LEU A 186 14.06 -12.06 4.73
N GLU A 187 12.84 -11.96 5.28
CA GLU A 187 11.63 -11.57 4.53
C GLU A 187 11.10 -10.20 4.95
N SER A 188 11.23 -9.16 4.12
CA SER A 188 10.59 -7.87 4.46
C SER A 188 9.09 -8.06 4.74
N SER A 189 8.64 -7.73 5.95
CA SER A 189 7.25 -7.86 6.37
C SER A 189 6.77 -6.55 6.98
N PHE A 190 5.51 -6.20 6.72
CA PHE A 190 4.89 -5.00 7.24
C PHE A 190 3.49 -5.30 7.76
N ASN A 191 3.06 -4.54 8.76
CA ASN A 191 1.69 -4.60 9.28
C ASN A 191 0.97 -3.29 9.01
N ILE A 192 -0.31 -3.39 8.63
CA ILE A 192 -1.25 -2.27 8.56
C ILE A 192 -2.26 -2.44 9.69
N GLU A 193 -2.34 -1.46 10.57
CA GLU A 193 -3.32 -1.40 11.66
C GLU A 193 -4.33 -0.30 11.37
N LYS A 194 -5.61 -0.56 11.68
CA LYS A 194 -6.66 0.46 11.67
C LYS A 194 -6.77 1.06 13.07
N LEU A 195 -6.62 2.38 13.19
CA LEU A 195 -6.55 3.08 14.48
C LEU A 195 -7.82 3.85 14.84
N GLY A 196 -8.65 4.16 13.85
CA GLY A 196 -9.88 4.93 14.05
C GLY A 196 -10.85 4.75 12.90
N ASP A 197 -11.91 5.57 12.92
CA ASP A 197 -12.93 5.53 11.89
C ASP A 197 -12.36 5.99 10.55
N LEU A 198 -12.61 5.15 9.53
CA LEU A 198 -12.21 5.39 8.17
C LEU A 198 -13.42 5.19 7.25
N PRO A 199 -13.80 6.19 6.44
CA PRO A 199 -14.84 6.01 5.44
C PRO A 199 -14.47 4.87 4.48
N ALA A 200 -15.40 3.95 4.21
CA ALA A 200 -15.16 2.78 3.36
C ALA A 200 -14.60 3.16 1.98
N GLN A 201 -15.05 4.27 1.40
CA GLN A 201 -14.58 4.79 0.12
C GLN A 201 -13.08 5.17 0.11
N ASP A 202 -12.51 5.52 1.26
CA ASP A 202 -11.10 5.96 1.38
C ASP A 202 -10.16 4.77 1.67
N GLU A 203 -10.72 3.64 2.11
CA GLU A 203 -9.95 2.48 2.59
C GLU A 203 -9.15 1.83 1.47
N LEU A 204 -9.74 1.59 0.30
CA LEU A 204 -9.01 1.00 -0.82
C LEU A 204 -7.87 1.91 -1.33
N PRO A 205 -8.07 3.22 -1.59
CA PRO A 205 -6.98 4.14 -1.94
C PRO A 205 -5.85 4.16 -0.92
N ILE A 206 -6.15 4.13 0.38
CA ILE A 206 -5.12 4.07 1.43
C ILE A 206 -4.36 2.74 1.37
N ILE A 207 -5.04 1.60 1.25
CA ILE A 207 -4.38 0.29 1.12
C ILE A 207 -3.46 0.27 -0.11
N LEU A 208 -3.93 0.72 -1.27
CA LEU A 208 -3.10 0.80 -2.48
C LEU A 208 -1.87 1.70 -2.28
N SER A 209 -2.04 2.82 -1.57
CA SER A 209 -0.93 3.71 -1.20
C SER A 209 0.09 3.00 -0.31
N LEU A 210 -0.36 2.21 0.66
CA LEU A 210 0.52 1.47 1.58
C LEU A 210 1.22 0.29 0.92
N LEU A 211 0.58 -0.37 -0.05
CA LEU A 211 1.24 -1.39 -0.88
C LEU A 211 2.36 -0.78 -1.72
N MET A 212 2.09 0.36 -2.36
CA MET A 212 3.11 1.09 -3.12
C MET A 212 4.22 1.62 -2.21
N PHE A 213 3.86 2.19 -1.05
CA PHE A 213 4.80 2.68 -0.05
C PHE A 213 5.71 1.54 0.44
N GLY A 214 5.17 0.36 0.74
CA GLY A 214 5.96 -0.82 1.09
C GLY A 214 6.94 -1.26 0.00
N LEU A 215 6.55 -1.19 -1.27
CA LEU A 215 7.46 -1.45 -2.41
C LEU A 215 8.63 -0.44 -2.45
N LEU A 216 8.34 0.84 -2.25
CA LEU A 216 9.36 1.91 -2.22
C LEU A 216 10.28 1.81 -1.00
N GLU A 217 9.75 1.44 0.16
CA GLU A 217 10.57 1.26 1.36
C GLU A 217 11.48 0.04 1.24
N ARG A 218 11.01 -1.05 0.63
CA ARG A 218 11.85 -2.23 0.34
C ARG A 218 12.97 -1.90 -0.64
N SER A 219 12.73 -1.08 -1.66
CA SER A 219 13.77 -0.73 -2.63
C SER A 219 14.86 0.19 -2.08
N ARG A 220 14.60 0.86 -0.94
CA ARG A 220 15.56 1.74 -0.26
C ARG A 220 16.51 1.02 0.72
N GLY A 221 16.13 -0.14 1.25
CA GLY A 221 16.84 -0.87 2.32
C GLY A 221 16.02 -1.00 3.61
#